data_AF-A0A1Q7WJS6-F1
#
_entry.id   AF-A0A1Q7WJS6-F1
#
_cell.length_a   1.000
_cell.length_b   1.000
_cell.length_c   1.000
_cell.angle_alpha   90.00
_cell.angle_beta   90.00
_cell.angle_gamma   90.00
#
_symmetry.space_group_name_H-M   'P 1'
#
loop_
_entity.id
_entity.type
_entity.pdbx_description
1 polymer ?
#
loop_
_entity_poly.entity_id
_entity_poly.type
_entity_poly.pdbx_seq_one_letter_code
_entity_poly.pdbx_strand_id
1 'polypeptide(L)'
;MSGTSNEAFVDDLSLRDVQGARRDPRESEADAWAENGLIPEDIWNTSKVKDNPTSLAVMELAQRLGIHPAIIAGRIRYETRNFRLLSHFVGTGTLRKQIFEGEER
;
A
#
# COMPACT_ATOMS: atom_id res chain seq x y z
N MET A 1 5.97 29.32 -28.78
CA MET A 1 5.58 27.95 -28.41
C MET A 1 6.66 27.45 -27.46
N SER A 2 6.47 27.67 -26.16
CA SER A 2 7.48 27.36 -25.14
C SER A 2 7.34 25.89 -24.75
N GLY A 3 8.45 25.16 -24.83
CA GLY A 3 8.49 23.71 -24.67
C GLY A 3 7.91 23.24 -23.34
N THR A 4 7.04 22.24 -23.43
CA THR A 4 6.52 21.46 -22.30
C THR A 4 7.71 20.82 -21.59
N SER A 5 8.07 21.33 -20.41
CA SER A 5 8.96 20.63 -19.50
C SER A 5 8.28 19.33 -19.09
N ASN A 6 8.83 18.21 -19.56
CA ASN A 6 8.39 16.89 -19.14
C ASN A 6 8.91 16.63 -17.73
N GLU A 7 8.26 17.23 -16.73
CA GLU A 7 8.53 16.97 -15.31
C GLU A 7 8.10 15.53 -15.00
N ALA A 8 9.07 14.62 -14.93
CA ALA A 8 8.85 13.28 -14.42
C ALA A 8 8.90 13.32 -12.89
N PHE A 9 7.84 12.83 -12.25
CA PHE A 9 7.82 12.59 -10.81
C PHE A 9 8.41 11.19 -10.55
N VAL A 10 9.54 11.14 -9.87
CA VAL A 10 10.22 9.88 -9.49
C VAL A 10 10.26 9.81 -7.97
N ASP A 11 9.51 8.86 -7.40
CA ASP A 11 9.46 8.64 -5.94
C ASP A 11 10.71 7.85 -5.49
N ASP A 12 11.66 8.54 -4.88
CA ASP A 12 12.81 7.90 -4.22
C ASP A 12 12.41 7.45 -2.81
N LEU A 13 11.95 6.20 -2.73
CA LEU A 13 11.53 5.55 -1.49
C LEU A 13 12.63 5.50 -0.41
N SER A 14 13.91 5.68 -0.78
CA SER A 14 15.04 5.66 0.17
C SER A 14 15.15 6.93 1.00
N LEU A 15 14.55 8.05 0.54
CA LEU A 15 14.61 9.34 1.21
C LEU A 15 13.50 9.55 2.24
N ARG A 16 12.50 8.66 2.29
CA ARG A 16 11.31 8.80 3.15
C ARG A 16 11.64 8.91 4.66
N ASP A 17 12.77 8.33 5.09
CA ASP A 17 13.24 8.32 6.48
C ASP A 17 14.46 9.25 6.74
N VAL A 18 14.93 10.00 5.73
CA VAL A 18 16.10 10.88 5.86
C VAL A 18 15.68 12.21 6.49
N GLN A 19 16.15 12.48 7.72
CA GLN A 19 15.95 13.78 8.37
C GLN A 19 16.57 14.89 7.51
N GLY A 20 15.73 15.80 7.04
CA GLY A 20 16.14 16.94 6.20
C GLY A 20 15.80 16.81 4.72
N ALA A 21 15.29 15.66 4.26
CA ALA A 21 14.70 15.55 2.93
C ALA A 21 13.40 16.39 2.88
N ARG A 22 13.34 17.38 1.99
CA ARG A 22 12.10 18.12 1.72
C ARG A 22 11.19 17.20 0.88
N ARG A 23 10.17 16.61 1.50
CA ARG A 23 9.04 16.04 0.74
C ARG A 23 8.31 17.16 0.02
N ASP A 24 7.98 16.95 -1.24
CA ASP A 24 7.12 17.89 -1.95
C ASP A 24 5.72 17.84 -1.30
N PRO A 25 5.09 19.00 -1.01
CA PRO A 25 3.71 19.01 -0.50
C PRO A 25 2.74 18.18 -1.35
N ARG A 26 2.96 18.08 -2.66
CA ARG A 26 2.17 17.27 -3.60
C ARG A 26 2.32 15.76 -3.34
N GLU A 27 3.52 15.31 -2.98
CA GLU A 27 3.78 13.91 -2.62
C GLU A 27 3.12 13.55 -1.29
N SER A 28 3.16 14.47 -0.32
CA SER A 28 2.49 14.26 0.97
C SER A 28 0.97 14.20 0.81
N GLU A 29 0.39 15.04 -0.05
CA GLU A 29 -1.04 15.00 -0.36
C GLU A 29 -1.42 13.70 -1.10
N ALA A 30 -0.60 13.28 -2.07
CA ALA A 30 -0.81 12.03 -2.80
C ALA A 30 -0.72 10.79 -1.88
N ASP A 31 0.26 10.73 -0.99
CA ASP A 31 0.38 9.66 0.02
C ASP A 31 -0.89 9.62 0.90
N ALA A 32 -1.33 10.77 1.42
CA ALA A 32 -2.53 10.86 2.26
C ALA A 32 -3.81 10.44 1.51
N TRP A 33 -3.93 10.79 0.23
CA TRP A 33 -5.06 10.38 -0.60
C TRP A 33 -5.02 8.88 -0.89
N ALA A 34 -3.84 8.32 -1.19
CA ALA A 34 -3.67 6.90 -1.47
C ALA A 34 -3.98 6.03 -0.23
N GLU A 35 -3.53 6.45 0.95
CA GLU A 35 -3.78 5.73 2.21
C GLU A 35 -5.27 5.67 2.57
N ASN A 36 -6.00 6.76 2.31
CA ASN A 36 -7.43 6.89 2.65
C ASN A 36 -8.39 6.46 1.53
N GLY A 37 -7.89 6.25 0.31
CA GLY A 37 -8.73 6.00 -0.86
C GLY A 37 -9.51 4.68 -0.79
N LEU A 38 -8.85 3.58 -0.39
CA LEU A 38 -9.47 2.25 -0.34
C LEU A 38 -9.88 1.83 1.08
N ILE A 39 -9.26 2.42 2.09
CA ILE A 39 -9.53 2.13 3.49
C ILE A 39 -9.73 3.47 4.21
N PRO A 40 -11.00 3.93 4.31
CA PRO A 40 -11.32 5.18 5.00
C PRO A 40 -10.80 5.18 6.45
N GLU A 41 -10.28 6.32 6.89
CA GLU A 41 -9.58 6.45 8.18
C GLU A 41 -10.49 6.17 9.38
N ASP A 42 -11.76 6.57 9.31
CA ASP A 42 -12.79 6.34 10.31
C ASP A 42 -13.09 4.83 10.47
N ILE A 43 -13.16 4.11 9.35
CA ILE A 43 -13.33 2.65 9.36
C ILE A 43 -12.07 1.98 9.87
N TRP A 44 -10.89 2.44 9.45
CA TRP A 44 -9.60 1.91 9.90
C TRP A 44 -9.43 2.01 11.41
N ASN A 45 -9.64 3.22 11.96
CA ASN A 45 -9.46 3.54 13.36
C ASN A 45 -10.43 2.80 14.29
N THR A 46 -11.59 2.39 13.79
CA THR A 46 -12.58 1.61 14.56
C THR A 46 -12.49 0.10 14.31
N SER A 47 -11.63 -0.33 13.40
CA SER A 47 -11.51 -1.74 13.04
C SER A 47 -10.66 -2.53 14.04
N LYS A 48 -11.08 -3.78 14.27
CA LYS A 48 -10.33 -4.72 15.12
C LYS A 48 -8.96 -5.10 14.57
N VAL A 49 -8.71 -4.90 13.27
CA VAL A 49 -7.43 -5.23 12.64
C VAL A 49 -6.28 -4.35 13.11
N LYS A 50 -6.59 -3.13 13.59
CA LYS A 50 -5.58 -2.21 14.13
C LYS A 50 -5.00 -2.72 15.45
N ASP A 51 -5.87 -3.24 16.32
CA ASP A 51 -5.46 -3.74 17.65
C ASP A 51 -5.01 -5.21 17.62
N ASN A 52 -5.68 -6.04 16.80
CA ASN A 52 -5.41 -7.46 16.71
C ASN A 52 -5.50 -7.96 15.25
N PRO A 53 -4.39 -7.90 14.48
CA PRO A 53 -4.35 -8.20 13.05
C PRO A 53 -4.40 -9.71 12.75
N THR A 54 -5.54 -10.33 13.04
CA THR A 54 -5.82 -11.74 12.71
C THR A 54 -6.29 -11.91 11.27
N SER A 55 -6.09 -13.08 10.68
CA SER A 55 -6.59 -13.38 9.32
C SER A 55 -8.10 -13.21 9.19
N LEU A 56 -8.85 -13.59 10.22
CA LEU A 56 -10.31 -13.42 10.25
C LEU A 56 -10.70 -11.94 10.21
N ALA A 57 -10.11 -11.12 11.09
CA ALA A 57 -10.40 -9.69 11.14
C ALA A 57 -10.07 -8.98 9.80
N VAL A 58 -8.98 -9.40 9.14
CA VAL A 58 -8.61 -8.89 7.81
C VAL A 58 -9.66 -9.27 6.76
N MET A 59 -10.11 -10.53 6.73
CA MET A 59 -11.15 -10.96 5.79
C MET A 59 -12.49 -10.26 6.04
N GLU A 60 -12.89 -10.09 7.29
CA GLU A 60 -14.13 -9.38 7.66
C GLU A 60 -14.09 -7.92 7.17
N LEU A 61 -12.98 -7.22 7.40
CA LEU A 61 -12.84 -5.85 6.93
C LEU A 61 -12.77 -5.76 5.40
N ALA A 62 -12.05 -6.69 4.75
CA ALA A 62 -11.96 -6.78 3.30
C ALA A 62 -13.35 -6.94 2.67
N GLN A 63 -14.16 -7.87 3.21
CA GLN A 63 -15.51 -8.12 2.76
C GLN A 63 -16.41 -6.90 2.98
N ARG A 64 -16.30 -6.24 4.14
CA ARG A 64 -17.07 -5.01 4.45
C ARG A 64 -16.77 -3.87 3.47
N LEU A 65 -15.50 -3.71 3.08
CA LEU A 65 -15.05 -2.66 2.18
C LEU A 65 -15.14 -3.05 0.69
N GLY A 66 -15.38 -4.31 0.37
CA GLY A 66 -15.38 -4.81 -1.01
C GLY A 66 -14.00 -4.78 -1.68
N ILE A 67 -12.92 -4.85 -0.90
CA ILE A 67 -11.53 -4.82 -1.39
C ILE A 67 -10.81 -6.14 -1.10
N HIS A 68 -9.69 -6.38 -1.78
CA HIS A 68 -8.91 -7.60 -1.57
C HIS A 68 -8.17 -7.58 -0.21
N PRO A 69 -8.13 -8.70 0.55
CA PRO A 69 -7.42 -8.79 1.85
C PRO A 69 -5.95 -8.37 1.81
N ALA A 70 -5.29 -8.55 0.66
CA ALA A 70 -3.90 -8.15 0.45
C ALA A 70 -3.65 -6.65 0.69
N ILE A 71 -4.64 -5.80 0.38
CA ILE A 71 -4.55 -4.34 0.52
C ILE A 71 -4.50 -3.99 2.02
N ILE A 72 -5.41 -4.56 2.79
CA ILE A 72 -5.47 -4.40 4.25
C ILE A 72 -4.21 -4.98 4.90
N ALA A 73 -3.81 -6.18 4.52
CA ALA A 73 -2.58 -6.80 5.01
C ALA A 73 -1.33 -5.96 4.71
N GLY A 74 -1.28 -5.32 3.53
CA GLY A 74 -0.25 -4.37 3.16
C GLY A 74 -0.16 -3.19 4.14
N ARG A 75 -1.30 -2.53 4.40
CA ARG A 75 -1.37 -1.40 5.35
C ARG A 75 -0.94 -1.81 6.77
N ILE A 76 -1.40 -2.96 7.27
CA ILE A 76 -0.99 -3.48 8.60
C ILE A 76 0.54 -3.66 8.65
N ARG A 77 1.14 -4.28 7.63
CA ARG A 77 2.58 -4.52 7.58
C ARG A 77 3.37 -3.20 7.56
N TYR A 78 2.85 -2.18 6.87
CA TYR A 78 3.44 -0.84 6.83
C TYR A 78 3.36 -0.13 8.20
N GLU A 79 2.17 -0.02 8.79
CA GLU A 79 1.96 0.68 10.07
C GLU A 79 2.71 0.00 11.24
N THR A 80 2.77 -1.33 11.24
CA THR A 80 3.50 -2.10 12.28
C THR A 80 4.99 -2.27 11.99
N ARG A 81 5.45 -1.87 10.79
CA ARG A 81 6.79 -2.16 10.25
C ARG A 81 7.16 -3.65 10.30
N ASN A 82 6.18 -4.55 10.33
CA ASN A 82 6.39 -5.99 10.42
C ASN A 82 5.92 -6.70 9.15
N PHE A 83 6.82 -6.78 8.18
CA PHE A 83 6.56 -7.39 6.87
C PHE A 83 6.44 -8.92 6.89
N ARG A 84 6.62 -9.58 8.05
CA ARG A 84 6.38 -11.02 8.20
C ARG A 84 4.92 -11.35 8.51
N LEU A 85 4.15 -10.37 9.02
CA LEU A 85 2.73 -10.55 9.31
C LEU A 85 1.93 -10.81 8.03
N LEU A 86 0.91 -11.66 8.14
CA LEU A 86 -0.13 -11.82 7.12
C LEU A 86 0.43 -12.18 5.72
N SER A 87 1.60 -12.80 5.66
CA SER A 87 2.33 -13.08 4.42
C SER A 87 1.52 -13.90 3.40
N HIS A 88 0.61 -14.75 3.88
CA HIS A 88 -0.31 -15.53 3.05
C HIS A 88 -1.28 -14.68 2.22
N PHE A 89 -1.56 -13.43 2.61
CA PHE A 89 -2.40 -12.53 1.82
C PHE A 89 -1.65 -11.77 0.72
N VAL A 90 -0.33 -11.62 0.84
CA VAL A 90 0.44 -10.70 -0.02
C VAL A 90 1.27 -11.42 -1.08
N GLY A 91 1.24 -12.76 -1.11
CA GLY A 91 1.82 -13.59 -2.17
C GLY A 91 3.30 -13.31 -2.43
N THR A 92 4.21 -14.00 -1.73
CA THR A 92 5.64 -13.92 -2.05
C THR A 92 5.95 -14.76 -3.28
N GLY A 93 6.35 -14.14 -4.40
CA GLY A 93 6.90 -14.83 -5.57
C GLY A 93 5.91 -15.20 -6.69
N THR A 94 4.66 -14.73 -6.65
CA THR A 94 3.64 -15.00 -7.69
C THR A 94 3.78 -14.13 -8.94
N LEU A 95 4.33 -12.92 -8.82
CA LEU A 95 4.53 -11.99 -9.95
C LEU A 95 5.38 -12.61 -11.07
N ARG A 96 6.37 -13.46 -10.73
CA ARG A 96 7.21 -14.12 -11.73
C ARG A 96 6.40 -15.10 -12.59
N LYS A 97 5.43 -15.80 -12.01
CA LYS A 97 4.58 -16.71 -12.79
C LYS A 97 3.65 -15.93 -13.72
N GLN A 98 3.03 -14.86 -13.22
CA GLN A 98 2.07 -14.07 -14.00
C GLN A 98 2.70 -13.27 -15.14
N ILE A 99 3.95 -12.84 -15.01
CA ILE A 99 4.64 -12.06 -16.05
C ILE A 99 5.35 -12.98 -17.05
N PHE A 100 5.95 -14.08 -16.61
CA PHE A 100 6.78 -14.93 -17.48
C PHE A 100 6.08 -16.19 -18.02
N GLU A 101 4.89 -16.57 -17.53
CA GLU A 101 4.09 -17.65 -18.16
C GLU A 101 3.37 -17.20 -19.45
N GLY A 102 3.47 -15.92 -19.83
CA GLY A 102 2.93 -15.36 -21.06
C GLY A 102 3.88 -15.41 -22.28
N GLU A 103 5.15 -15.80 -22.11
CA GLU A 103 6.17 -15.75 -23.18
C GLU A 103 6.35 -17.08 -23.95
N GLU A 104 5.65 -18.17 -23.57
CA GLU A 104 5.72 -19.46 -24.29
C GLU A 104 4.51 -19.72 -25.22
N ARG A 105 4.01 -18.71 -25.93
CA ARG A 105 3.03 -18.92 -27.03
C ARG A 105 3.42 -18.21 -28.31
#